data_AF-A0A8J5JY67-F1
#
_entry.id   AF-A0A8J5JY67-F1
#
_cell.length_a   1.000
_cell.length_b   1.000
_cell.length_c   1.000
_cell.angle_alpha   90.00
_cell.angle_beta   90.00
_cell.angle_gamma   90.00
#
_symmetry.space_group_name_H-M   'P 1'
#
loop_
_entity.id
_entity.type
_entity.pdbx_description
1 polymer ?
#
loop_
_entity_poly.entity_id
_entity_poly.type
_entity_poly.pdbx_seq_one_letter_code
_entity_poly.pdbx_strand_id
1 'polypeptide(L)'
;MQLVVKESKQLVVTDKKQVLTVPPRKDTANLAPCNHEEADTRMRVHAADALECGHRRILIRTVDTDVVILAVALANERSEVLDELWFTFGTGKNRRYIAAHQIAKALGPEKSRALAVFHAITGCDTVSAFAGHSKKAAWAT
;
A
#
# COMPACT_ATOMS: atom_id res chain seq x y z
N MET A 1 -0.37 -16.25 -22.29
CA MET A 1 0.88 -15.71 -21.72
C MET A 1 1.26 -16.58 -20.54
N GLN A 2 2.26 -17.45 -20.70
CA GLN A 2 2.69 -18.36 -19.64
C GLN A 2 3.76 -17.63 -18.82
N LEU A 3 3.40 -17.22 -17.59
CA LEU A 3 4.33 -16.53 -16.69
C LEU A 3 5.26 -17.57 -16.05
N VAL A 4 6.52 -17.59 -16.50
CA VAL A 4 7.57 -18.42 -15.91
C VAL A 4 8.13 -17.72 -14.68
N VAL A 5 7.82 -18.24 -13.49
CA VAL A 5 8.36 -17.76 -12.22
C VAL A 5 9.60 -18.60 -11.87
N LYS A 6 10.74 -17.97 -11.58
CA LYS A 6 11.97 -18.68 -11.14
C LYS A 6 11.69 -19.46 -9.84
N GLU A 7 12.30 -20.62 -9.65
CA GLU A 7 11.98 -21.61 -8.58
C GLU A 7 11.95 -21.05 -7.14
N SER A 8 12.62 -19.92 -6.84
CA SER A 8 12.62 -19.29 -5.52
C SER A 8 11.65 -18.11 -5.36
N LYS A 9 10.82 -17.83 -6.37
CA LYS A 9 9.92 -16.68 -6.40
C LYS A 9 8.47 -17.14 -6.35
N GLN A 10 7.64 -16.31 -5.74
CA GLN A 10 6.21 -16.50 -5.70
C GLN A 10 5.52 -15.33 -6.38
N LEU A 11 4.50 -15.63 -7.17
CA LEU A 11 3.59 -14.67 -7.75
C LEU A 11 2.22 -14.88 -7.10
N VAL A 12 1.65 -13.80 -6.58
CA VAL A 12 0.30 -13.78 -6.01
C VAL A 12 -0.48 -12.68 -6.71
N VAL A 13 -1.66 -13.02 -7.22
CA VAL A 13 -2.50 -12.11 -8.01
C VAL A 13 -3.92 -12.17 -7.48
N THR A 14 -4.52 -11.00 -7.30
CA THR A 14 -5.95 -10.85 -7.04
C THR A 14 -6.64 -10.43 -8.33
N ASP A 15 -7.62 -11.20 -8.77
CA ASP A 15 -8.49 -10.86 -9.90
C ASP A 15 -9.96 -10.98 -9.47
N LYS A 16 -10.68 -9.87 -9.51
CA LYS A 16 -12.03 -9.75 -8.92
C LYS A 16 -12.01 -10.23 -7.47
N LYS A 17 -12.70 -11.34 -7.16
CA LYS A 17 -12.73 -11.94 -5.81
C LYS A 17 -11.76 -13.11 -5.64
N GLN A 18 -11.09 -13.52 -6.72
CA GLN A 18 -10.22 -14.68 -6.75
C GLN A 18 -8.78 -14.32 -6.39
N VAL A 19 -8.07 -15.27 -5.80
CA VAL A 19 -6.63 -15.19 -5.51
C VAL A 19 -5.95 -16.34 -6.23
N LEU A 20 -4.99 -16.00 -7.09
CA LEU A 20 -4.21 -16.94 -7.89
C LEU A 20 -2.75 -16.89 -7.42
N THR A 21 -2.13 -18.06 -7.28
CA THR A 21 -0.76 -18.17 -6.74
C THR A 21 0.09 -19.10 -7.58
N VAL A 22 1.34 -18.72 -7.81
CA VAL A 22 2.36 -19.53 -8.50
C VAL A 22 3.67 -19.46 -7.72
N PRO A 23 4.17 -20.57 -7.15
CA PRO A 23 3.50 -21.87 -7.05
C PRO A 23 2.23 -21.79 -6.18
N PRO A 24 1.32 -22.78 -6.26
CA PRO A 24 0.10 -22.82 -5.46
C PRO A 24 0.39 -22.72 -3.96
N ARG A 25 -0.30 -21.81 -3.27
CA ARG A 25 -0.30 -21.71 -1.81
C ARG A 25 -1.36 -22.62 -1.21
N LYS A 26 -1.03 -23.26 -0.09
CA LYS A 26 -2.01 -23.97 0.74
C LYS A 26 -2.95 -23.02 1.47
N ASP A 27 -2.43 -21.85 1.87
CA ASP A 27 -3.18 -20.85 2.62
C ASP A 27 -3.12 -19.48 1.92
N THR A 28 -4.31 -18.97 1.63
CA THR A 28 -4.57 -17.65 1.07
C THR A 28 -5.67 -16.93 1.85
N ALA A 29 -5.98 -17.34 3.09
CA ALA A 29 -7.11 -16.81 3.86
C ALA A 29 -7.01 -15.29 4.10
N ASN A 30 -5.79 -14.76 4.22
CA ASN A 30 -5.53 -13.32 4.36
C ASN A 30 -5.82 -12.50 3.09
N LEU A 31 -5.96 -13.19 1.94
CA LEU A 31 -6.15 -12.57 0.63
C LEU A 31 -7.51 -12.89 0.02
N ALA A 32 -8.07 -14.08 0.33
CA ALA A 32 -9.23 -14.66 -0.33
C ALA A 32 -10.44 -14.71 0.61
N PRO A 33 -11.65 -14.35 0.13
CA PRO A 33 -11.91 -13.70 -1.14
C PRO A 33 -11.43 -12.24 -1.10
N CYS A 34 -10.89 -11.74 -2.22
CA CYS A 34 -10.47 -10.35 -2.28
C CYS A 34 -11.70 -9.46 -2.57
N ASN A 35 -12.28 -8.89 -1.51
CA ASN A 35 -13.52 -8.09 -1.58
C ASN A 35 -13.29 -6.57 -1.76
N HIS A 36 -12.05 -6.11 -1.64
CA HIS A 36 -11.65 -4.74 -1.94
C HIS A 36 -11.90 -4.43 -3.41
N GLU A 37 -12.55 -3.32 -3.75
CA GLU A 37 -12.85 -2.98 -5.15
C GLU A 37 -11.59 -2.47 -5.88
N GLU A 38 -10.97 -1.43 -5.32
CA GLU A 38 -9.87 -0.66 -5.92
C GLU A 38 -8.50 -1.33 -5.79
N ALA A 39 -7.58 -1.02 -6.71
CA ALA A 39 -6.26 -1.66 -6.78
C ALA A 39 -5.34 -1.27 -5.61
N ASP A 40 -5.43 -0.04 -5.13
CA ASP A 40 -4.61 0.51 -4.07
C ASP A 40 -4.82 -0.18 -2.71
N THR A 41 -6.07 -0.40 -2.33
CA THR A 41 -6.45 -1.12 -1.12
C THR A 41 -6.13 -2.59 -1.23
N ARG A 42 -6.29 -3.21 -2.42
CA ARG A 42 -5.78 -4.56 -2.69
C ARG A 42 -4.28 -4.64 -2.48
N MET A 43 -3.51 -3.68 -2.97
CA MET A 43 -2.05 -3.65 -2.79
C MET A 43 -1.64 -3.55 -1.31
N ARG A 44 -2.39 -2.80 -0.49
CA ARG A 44 -2.20 -2.80 0.98
C ARG A 44 -2.40 -4.20 1.58
N VAL A 45 -3.45 -4.91 1.17
CA VAL A 45 -3.74 -6.27 1.64
C VAL A 45 -2.63 -7.26 1.25
N HIS A 46 -2.12 -7.18 0.02
CA HIS A 46 -0.95 -7.98 -0.41
C HIS A 46 0.30 -7.68 0.43
N ALA A 47 0.56 -6.41 0.75
CA ALA A 47 1.68 -6.04 1.61
C ALA A 47 1.51 -6.59 3.03
N ALA A 48 0.30 -6.55 3.59
CA ALA A 48 0.01 -7.12 4.90
C ALA A 48 0.18 -8.65 4.91
N ASP A 49 -0.35 -9.37 3.92
CA ASP A 49 -0.16 -10.82 3.80
C ASP A 49 1.33 -11.19 3.64
N ALA A 50 2.11 -10.39 2.92
CA ALA A 50 3.56 -10.59 2.82
C ALA A 50 4.25 -10.50 4.19
N LEU A 51 3.83 -9.57 5.05
CA LEU A 51 4.32 -9.48 6.44
C LEU A 51 3.94 -10.73 7.25
N GLU A 52 2.71 -11.22 7.13
CA GLU A 52 2.27 -12.47 7.79
C GLU A 52 3.06 -13.69 7.29
N CYS A 53 3.50 -13.67 6.03
CA CYS A 53 4.40 -14.68 5.46
C CYS A 53 5.87 -14.51 5.89
N GLY A 54 6.17 -13.55 6.77
CA GLY A 54 7.50 -13.30 7.32
C GLY A 54 8.39 -12.41 6.46
N HIS A 55 7.88 -11.80 5.38
CA HIS A 55 8.64 -10.80 4.63
C HIS A 55 8.71 -9.49 5.42
N ARG A 56 9.92 -8.94 5.57
CA ARG A 56 10.16 -7.73 6.39
C ARG A 56 10.48 -6.48 5.55
N ARG A 57 10.81 -6.69 4.28
CA ARG A 57 11.18 -5.64 3.32
C ARG A 57 10.25 -5.72 2.12
N ILE A 58 9.51 -4.65 1.87
CA ILE A 58 8.47 -4.57 0.85
C ILE A 58 8.77 -3.43 -0.10
N LEU A 59 8.66 -3.70 -1.40
CA LEU A 59 8.71 -2.68 -2.45
C LEU A 59 7.38 -2.64 -3.20
N ILE A 60 6.71 -1.49 -3.14
CA ILE A 60 5.48 -1.23 -3.89
C ILE A 60 5.82 -0.45 -5.15
N ARG A 61 5.29 -0.84 -6.31
CA ARG A 61 5.44 -0.06 -7.54
C ARG A 61 4.12 0.61 -7.87
N THR A 62 4.13 1.94 -7.94
CA THR A 62 2.92 2.71 -8.20
C THR A 62 3.25 4.05 -8.86
N VAL A 63 2.27 4.65 -9.52
CA VAL A 63 2.27 6.08 -9.90
C VAL A 63 1.12 6.83 -9.23
N ASP A 64 0.34 6.11 -8.44
CA ASP A 64 -0.86 6.56 -7.76
C ASP A 64 -0.50 7.02 -6.34
N THR A 65 -1.01 8.19 -5.95
CA THR A 65 -0.72 8.82 -4.66
C THR A 65 -1.49 8.15 -3.52
N ASP A 66 -2.62 7.51 -3.81
CA ASP A 66 -3.48 6.90 -2.80
C ASP A 66 -2.80 5.66 -2.23
N VAL A 67 -2.13 4.90 -3.11
CA VAL A 67 -1.21 3.83 -2.74
C VAL A 67 -0.08 4.33 -1.82
N VAL A 68 0.47 5.53 -2.07
CA VAL A 68 1.55 6.10 -1.25
C VAL A 68 1.04 6.42 0.15
N ILE A 69 -0.16 6.97 0.26
CA ILE A 69 -0.79 7.32 1.53
C ILE A 69 -1.08 6.06 2.34
N LEU A 70 -1.64 5.03 1.71
CA LEU A 70 -1.86 3.73 2.32
C LEU A 70 -0.54 3.07 2.75
N ALA A 71 0.52 3.17 1.94
CA ALA A 71 1.84 2.64 2.27
C ALA A 71 2.43 3.27 3.54
N VAL A 72 2.34 4.60 3.69
CA VAL A 72 2.81 5.30 4.90
C VAL A 72 2.00 4.88 6.12
N ALA A 73 0.68 4.80 6.00
CA ALA A 73 -0.19 4.35 7.08
C ALA A 73 0.13 2.91 7.51
N LEU A 74 0.36 1.99 6.55
CA LEU A 74 0.75 0.61 6.81
C LEU A 74 2.12 0.55 7.51
N ALA A 75 3.08 1.36 7.08
CA ALA A 75 4.41 1.37 7.66
C ALA A 75 4.42 1.82 9.12
N ASN A 76 3.53 2.75 9.49
CA ASN A 76 3.31 3.11 10.88
C ASN A 76 2.63 1.99 11.67
N GLU A 77 1.52 1.46 11.16
CA GLU A 77 0.72 0.40 11.81
C GLU A 77 1.54 -0.85 12.11
N ARG A 78 2.42 -1.23 11.18
CA ARG A 78 3.19 -2.48 11.24
C ARG A 78 4.67 -2.26 11.61
N SER A 79 4.99 -1.12 12.22
CA SER A 79 6.38 -0.71 12.52
C SER A 79 7.15 -1.67 13.42
N GLU A 80 6.47 -2.51 14.21
CA GLU A 80 7.12 -3.54 15.05
C GLU A 80 7.65 -4.74 14.24
N VAL A 81 7.06 -5.01 13.08
CA VAL A 81 7.39 -6.18 12.26
C VAL A 81 7.96 -5.80 10.90
N LEU A 82 7.72 -4.59 10.41
CA LEU A 82 8.21 -4.12 9.11
C LEU A 82 9.57 -3.44 9.29
N ASP A 83 10.59 -3.94 8.59
CA ASP A 83 11.93 -3.31 8.58
C ASP A 83 11.97 -2.15 7.58
N GLU A 84 11.53 -2.42 6.34
CA GLU A 84 11.58 -1.43 5.26
C GLU A 84 10.35 -1.53 4.35
N LEU A 85 9.65 -0.41 4.18
CA LEU A 85 8.66 -0.26 3.11
C LEU A 85 9.08 0.87 2.17
N TRP A 86 9.29 0.48 0.92
CA TRP A 86 9.68 1.36 -0.17
C TRP A 86 8.57 1.42 -1.20
N PHE A 87 8.50 2.53 -1.92
CA PHE A 87 7.76 2.56 -3.17
C PHE A 87 8.60 3.16 -4.29
N THR A 88 8.46 2.57 -5.48
CA THR A 88 8.89 3.22 -6.72
C THR A 88 7.76 4.08 -7.24
N PHE A 89 8.02 5.37 -7.41
CA PHE A 89 7.06 6.37 -7.88
C PHE A 89 7.53 7.04 -9.17
N GLY A 90 6.59 7.36 -10.06
CA GLY A 90 6.86 8.04 -11.33
C GLY A 90 7.19 7.10 -12.50
N THR A 91 7.37 7.68 -13.68
CA THR A 91 7.52 6.95 -14.96
C THR A 91 8.87 7.24 -15.63
N GLY A 92 9.36 6.27 -16.41
CA GLY A 92 10.58 6.40 -17.22
C GLY A 92 11.80 6.83 -16.40
N LYS A 93 12.45 7.91 -16.86
CA LYS A 93 13.65 8.49 -16.23
C LYS A 93 13.38 9.18 -14.89
N ASN A 94 12.13 9.53 -14.60
CA ASN A 94 11.72 10.22 -13.38
C ASN A 94 11.35 9.27 -12.24
N ARG A 95 11.58 7.96 -12.40
CA ARG A 95 11.26 6.97 -11.37
C ARG A 95 12.18 7.13 -10.17
N ARG A 96 11.60 7.25 -8.97
CA ARG A 96 12.32 7.43 -7.71
C ARG A 96 11.94 6.33 -6.73
N TYR A 97 12.87 5.94 -5.88
CA TYR A 97 12.61 5.09 -4.72
C TYR A 97 12.41 5.99 -3.50
N ILE A 98 11.30 5.82 -2.80
CA ILE A 98 10.94 6.63 -1.65
C ILE A 98 10.62 5.70 -0.48
N ALA A 99 11.16 6.02 0.70
CA ALA A 99 11.01 5.24 1.92
C ALA A 99 9.74 5.65 2.70
N ALA A 100 8.66 4.87 2.57
CA ALA A 100 7.43 5.13 3.32
C ALA A 100 7.64 5.01 4.84
N HIS A 101 8.46 4.05 5.28
CA HIS A 101 8.78 3.84 6.69
C HIS A 101 9.50 5.05 7.32
N GLN A 102 10.35 5.75 6.55
CA GLN A 102 10.98 6.99 7.01
C GLN A 102 9.99 8.15 7.05
N ILE A 103 9.08 8.24 6.08
CA ILE A 103 7.99 9.24 6.08
C ILE A 103 7.09 9.03 7.31
N ALA A 104 6.68 7.80 7.57
CA ALA A 104 5.88 7.44 8.74
C ALA A 104 6.57 7.84 10.05
N LYS A 105 7.86 7.52 10.19
CA LYS A 105 8.68 7.91 11.34
C LYS A 105 8.75 9.43 11.51
N ALA A 106 8.93 10.18 10.41
CA ALA A 106 9.02 11.64 10.45
C ALA A 106 7.67 12.31 10.78
N LEU A 107 6.56 11.75 10.31
CA LEU A 107 5.21 12.24 10.61
C LEU A 107 4.77 11.91 12.04
N GLY A 108 5.27 10.80 12.58
CA GLY A 108 4.83 10.25 13.85
C GLY A 108 3.51 9.49 13.73
N PRO A 109 3.10 8.80 14.80
CA PRO A 109 2.01 7.83 14.75
C PRO A 109 0.64 8.44 14.51
N GLU A 110 0.35 9.60 15.10
CA GLU A 110 -0.96 10.25 14.96
C GLU A 110 -1.21 10.72 13.53
N LYS A 111 -0.24 11.44 12.95
CA LYS A 111 -0.36 11.94 11.58
C LYS A 111 -0.36 10.81 10.57
N SER A 112 0.47 9.79 10.77
CA SER A 112 0.50 8.63 9.88
C SER A 112 -0.81 7.84 9.88
N ARG A 113 -1.50 7.77 11.03
CA ARG A 113 -2.84 7.16 11.14
C ARG A 113 -3.93 8.04 10.52
N ALA A 114 -3.83 9.36 10.68
CA ALA A 114 -4.81 10.30 10.17
C ALA A 114 -4.72 10.54 8.65
N LEU A 115 -3.57 10.23 8.03
CA LEU A 115 -3.28 10.49 6.62
C LEU A 115 -4.38 10.01 5.65
N ALA A 116 -4.87 8.78 5.81
CA ALA A 116 -5.92 8.23 4.94
C ALA A 116 -7.24 8.99 5.08
N VAL A 117 -7.61 9.34 6.32
CA VAL A 117 -8.83 10.11 6.60
C VAL A 117 -8.71 11.52 6.04
N PHE A 118 -7.58 12.19 6.26
CA PHE A 118 -7.32 13.53 5.72
C PHE A 118 -7.31 13.54 4.19
N HIS A 119 -6.78 12.50 3.57
CA HIS A 119 -6.83 12.37 2.12
C HIS A 119 -8.27 12.29 1.61
N ALA A 120 -9.10 11.44 2.22
CA ALA A 120 -10.51 11.31 1.85
C ALA A 120 -11.30 12.62 2.01
N ILE A 121 -11.14 13.34 3.13
CA ILE A 121 -11.92 14.56 3.39
C ILE A 121 -11.42 15.81 2.63
N THR A 122 -10.14 15.84 2.23
CA THR A 122 -9.57 16.99 1.50
C THR A 122 -9.64 16.84 -0.01
N GLY A 123 -10.33 15.81 -0.50
CA GLY A 123 -10.42 15.44 -1.90
C GLY A 123 -9.37 14.40 -2.29
N CYS A 124 -9.88 13.18 -2.48
CA CYS A 124 -9.25 12.10 -3.25
C CYS A 124 -9.60 12.28 -4.74
N ASP A 125 -8.95 11.54 -5.64
CA ASP A 125 -8.96 11.73 -7.10
C ASP A 125 -10.33 11.98 -7.75
N THR A 126 -11.42 11.47 -7.17
CA THR A 126 -12.77 11.53 -7.76
C THR A 126 -13.85 12.16 -6.87
N VAL A 127 -13.52 12.57 -5.64
CA VAL A 127 -14.51 13.10 -4.69
C VAL A 127 -14.25 14.57 -4.35
N SER A 128 -15.32 15.36 -4.30
CA SER A 128 -15.30 16.75 -3.82
C SER A 128 -14.72 16.83 -2.41
N ALA A 129 -13.87 17.81 -2.15
CA ALA A 129 -13.36 18.09 -0.81
C ALA A 129 -14.45 18.69 0.09
N PHE A 130 -14.33 18.50 1.40
CA PHE A 130 -15.14 19.26 2.36
C PHE A 130 -14.82 20.75 2.25
N ALA A 131 -15.86 21.59 2.17
CA ALA A 131 -15.69 23.04 2.09
C ALA A 131 -14.87 23.55 3.28
N GLY A 132 -13.83 24.35 3.00
CA GLY A 132 -12.91 24.88 4.02
C GLY A 132 -11.76 23.96 4.43
N HIS A 133 -11.77 22.68 4.02
CA HIS A 133 -10.75 21.70 4.38
C HIS A 133 -9.88 21.31 3.18
N SER A 134 -8.81 22.07 2.95
CA SER A 134 -7.78 21.72 1.96
C SER A 134 -6.71 20.80 2.55
N LYS A 135 -5.89 20.16 1.69
CA LYS A 135 -4.74 19.32 2.10
C LYS A 135 -3.77 20.02 3.06
N LYS A 136 -3.68 21.36 2.99
CA LYS A 136 -2.87 22.17 3.92
C LYS A 136 -3.61 22.47 5.22
N ALA A 137 -4.91 22.78 5.14
CA ALA A 137 -5.72 23.18 6.28
C ALA A 137 -6.16 22.00 7.16
N ALA A 138 -6.21 20.78 6.64
CA ALA A 138 -6.61 19.59 7.40
C ALA A 138 -5.69 19.23 8.58
N TRP A 139 -4.49 19.81 8.63
CA TRP A 139 -3.54 19.61 9.71
C TRP A 139 -3.56 20.73 10.76
N ALA A 140 -4.39 21.76 10.58
CA ALA A 140 -4.51 22.85 11.53
C ALA A 140 -5.31 22.39 12.74
N THR A 141 -4.65 22.32 13.90
CA THR A 141 -5.27 22.22 15.23
C THR A 141 -5.63 23.59 15.76
#